data_AF-A0A3V7IXK4-F1
#
_entry.id   AF-A0A3V7IXK4-F1
#
_cell.length_a   1.000
_cell.length_b   1.000
_cell.length_c   1.000
_cell.angle_alpha   90.00
_cell.angle_beta   90.00
_cell.angle_gamma   90.00
#
_symmetry.space_group_name_H-M   'P 1'
#
loop_
_entity.id
_entity.type
_entity.pdbx_description
1 polymer ?
#
loop_
_entity_poly.entity_id
_entity_poly.type
_entity_poly.pdbx_seq_one_letter_code
_entity_poly.pdbx_strand_id
1 'polypeptide(L)'
;MISPIRQSLFERAANLPAVSARELALMLCALEPHLTTAAIPDDKHEYYDIFLHQIIRQIKSAGCFPPGRNSQTHSADEMFALAYLMIDEEITPKPVQERCLRAVAAIAKRNKARDLLMQLGGQQLLECGLELRRNQRGQYRKAAEQENTYRLLFLLLSLLVKNANGTYGTLDSPRLSNLYRDLQTLAEDEGFSSEGLSRATIYNKLKSALSVQHRHAD
;
A
#
# COMPACT_ATOMS: atom_id res chain seq x y z
N MET A 1 14.90 7.33 -1.47
CA MET A 1 14.34 7.02 -0.14
C MET A 1 13.79 8.30 0.46
N ILE A 2 12.60 8.28 1.05
CA ILE A 2 12.05 9.42 1.80
C ILE A 2 12.76 9.46 3.16
N SER A 3 13.17 10.64 3.62
CA SER A 3 13.81 10.80 4.94
C SER A 3 12.89 10.28 6.06
N PRO A 4 13.41 9.54 7.06
CA PRO A 4 12.61 9.04 8.19
C PRO A 4 11.81 10.13 8.91
N ILE A 5 12.34 11.36 8.96
CA ILE A 5 11.69 12.50 9.62
C ILE A 5 10.42 12.95 8.89
N ARG A 6 10.31 12.66 7.58
CA ARG A 6 9.14 12.96 6.75
C ARG A 6 8.10 11.84 6.73
N GLN A 7 8.40 10.69 7.33
CA GLN A 7 7.49 9.55 7.41
C GLN A 7 6.55 9.68 8.61
N SER A 8 5.35 9.12 8.49
CA SER A 8 4.47 8.96 9.66
C SER A 8 5.09 8.00 10.68
N LEU A 9 4.59 8.03 11.92
CA LEU A 9 5.07 7.16 12.98
C LEU A 9 4.99 5.67 12.60
N PHE A 10 3.87 5.25 12.01
CA PHE A 10 3.65 3.87 11.58
C PHE A 10 4.45 3.50 10.33
N GLU A 11 4.71 4.44 9.42
CA GLU A 11 5.63 4.21 8.31
C GLU A 11 7.05 3.94 8.79
N ARG A 12 7.54 4.74 9.76
CA ARG A 12 8.86 4.51 10.36
C ARG A 12 8.93 3.15 11.03
N ALA A 13 7.94 2.83 11.85
CA ALA A 13 7.88 1.56 12.60
C ALA A 13 7.79 0.34 11.66
N ALA A 14 6.98 0.44 10.60
CA ALA A 14 6.86 -0.61 9.57
C ALA A 14 8.16 -0.85 8.79
N ASN A 15 9.05 0.14 8.71
CA ASN A 15 10.33 0.03 8.02
C ASN A 15 11.46 -0.51 8.90
N LEU A 16 11.23 -0.78 10.19
CA LEU A 16 12.22 -1.39 11.06
C LEU A 16 12.58 -2.81 10.57
N PRO A 17 13.86 -3.22 10.66
CA PRO A 17 14.30 -4.56 10.21
C PRO A 17 13.87 -5.68 11.15
N ALA A 18 13.60 -5.35 12.42
CA ALA A 18 13.16 -6.29 13.44
C ALA A 18 12.16 -5.63 14.39
N VAL A 19 11.22 -6.43 14.89
CA VAL A 19 10.10 -5.98 15.73
C VAL A 19 9.82 -7.04 16.80
N SER A 20 9.47 -6.62 18.02
CA SER A 20 9.03 -7.50 19.10
C SER A 20 7.52 -7.77 19.04
N ALA A 21 7.05 -8.81 19.74
CA ALA A 21 5.62 -9.11 19.83
C ALA A 21 4.80 -7.93 20.40
N ARG A 22 5.39 -7.20 21.37
CA ARG A 22 4.78 -6.03 21.99
C ARG A 22 4.60 -4.88 21.00
N GLU A 23 5.66 -4.52 20.29
CA GLU A 23 5.63 -3.43 19.31
C GLU A 23 4.61 -3.73 18.21
N LEU A 24 4.56 -4.98 17.74
CA LEU A 24 3.59 -5.41 16.74
C LEU A 24 2.14 -5.31 17.22
N ALA A 25 1.86 -5.78 18.44
CA ALA A 25 0.52 -5.67 19.03
C ALA A 25 0.07 -4.20 19.17
N LEU A 26 0.97 -3.31 19.63
CA LEU A 26 0.69 -1.88 19.70
C LEU A 26 0.40 -1.29 18.31
N MET A 27 1.18 -1.65 17.30
CA MET A 27 0.95 -1.20 15.92
C MET A 27 -0.40 -1.66 15.36
N LEU A 28 -0.84 -2.89 15.65
CA LEU A 28 -2.16 -3.38 15.24
C LEU A 28 -3.30 -2.58 15.89
N CYS A 29 -3.11 -2.07 17.11
CA CYS A 29 -4.08 -1.20 17.80
C CYS A 29 -4.01 0.30 17.41
N ALA A 30 -3.22 0.67 16.40
CA ALA A 30 -2.90 2.07 16.10
C ALA A 30 -2.30 2.83 17.31
N LEU A 31 -1.44 2.16 18.07
CA LEU A 31 -0.72 2.74 19.21
C LEU A 31 0.77 2.87 18.90
N GLU A 32 1.43 3.78 19.62
CA GLU A 32 2.86 3.99 19.48
C GLU A 32 3.64 2.70 19.83
N PRO A 33 4.59 2.23 18.99
CA PRO A 33 5.29 0.95 19.22
C PRO A 33 6.02 0.85 20.56
N HIS A 34 6.40 1.99 21.14
CA HIS A 34 7.12 2.08 22.40
C HIS A 34 6.24 2.52 23.59
N LEU A 35 4.92 2.59 23.39
CA LEU A 35 3.99 2.96 24.44
C LEU A 35 4.07 1.96 25.61
N THR A 36 4.14 2.49 26.83
CA THR A 36 4.15 1.65 28.04
C THR A 36 2.75 1.08 28.32
N THR A 37 2.66 -0.07 28.98
CA THR A 37 1.35 -0.75 29.17
C THR A 37 0.41 0.06 30.05
N ALA A 38 0.96 0.79 31.01
CA ALA A 38 0.21 1.70 31.87
C ALA A 38 -0.33 2.95 31.12
N ALA A 39 0.21 3.24 29.93
CA ALA A 39 -0.20 4.38 29.10
C ALA A 39 -1.13 3.98 27.94
N ILE A 40 -1.53 2.69 27.85
CA ILE A 40 -2.50 2.23 26.85
C ILE A 40 -3.89 2.76 27.26
N PRO A 41 -4.64 3.41 26.34
CA PRO A 41 -6.02 3.82 26.58
C PRO A 41 -6.94 2.64 26.95
N ASP A 42 -7.86 2.85 27.90
CA ASP A 42 -8.74 1.79 28.41
C ASP A 42 -9.59 1.13 27.30
N ASP A 43 -10.02 1.91 26.31
CA ASP A 43 -10.79 1.45 25.15
C ASP A 43 -9.98 0.58 24.18
N LYS A 44 -8.64 0.52 24.35
CA LYS A 44 -7.73 -0.26 23.51
C LYS A 44 -7.01 -1.38 24.25
N HIS A 45 -7.17 -1.46 25.57
CA HIS A 45 -6.47 -2.43 26.41
C HIS A 45 -6.86 -3.87 26.06
N GLU A 46 -8.16 -4.13 25.87
CA GLU A 46 -8.66 -5.45 25.50
C GLU A 46 -8.12 -5.91 24.13
N TYR A 47 -8.17 -5.05 23.11
CA TYR A 47 -7.63 -5.36 21.78
C TYR A 47 -6.12 -5.65 21.83
N TYR A 48 -5.38 -4.85 22.60
CA TYR A 48 -3.95 -5.03 22.77
C TYR A 48 -3.62 -6.39 23.39
N ASP A 49 -4.33 -6.77 24.46
CA ASP A 49 -4.11 -8.04 25.14
C ASP A 49 -4.44 -9.23 24.24
N ILE A 50 -5.53 -9.16 23.47
CA ILE A 50 -5.90 -10.18 22.49
C ILE A 50 -4.79 -10.35 21.44
N PHE A 51 -4.36 -9.27 20.79
CA PHE A 51 -3.33 -9.34 19.76
C PHE A 51 -2.00 -9.82 20.32
N LEU A 52 -1.56 -9.28 21.46
CA LEU A 52 -0.31 -9.68 22.10
C LEU A 52 -0.31 -11.17 22.44
N HIS A 53 -1.39 -11.66 23.05
CA HIS A 53 -1.52 -13.07 23.41
C HIS A 53 -1.46 -13.97 22.17
N GLN A 54 -2.19 -13.61 21.12
CA GLN A 54 -2.24 -14.40 19.91
C GLN A 54 -0.90 -14.38 19.15
N ILE A 55 -0.19 -13.24 19.10
CA ILE A 55 1.15 -13.14 18.51
C ILE A 55 2.13 -14.04 19.26
N ILE A 56 2.17 -13.95 20.60
CA ILE A 56 3.08 -14.78 21.42
C ILE A 56 2.78 -16.27 21.21
N ARG A 57 1.50 -16.65 21.15
CA ARG A 57 1.10 -18.03 20.89
C ARG A 57 1.54 -18.52 19.52
N GLN A 58 1.37 -17.70 18.47
CA GLN A 58 1.80 -18.04 17.11
C GLN A 58 3.32 -18.12 16.97
N ILE A 59 4.07 -17.21 17.61
CA ILE A 59 5.54 -17.28 17.68
C ILE A 59 5.99 -18.61 18.28
N LYS A 60 5.37 -19.02 19.40
CA LYS A 60 5.66 -20.30 20.06
C LYS A 60 5.30 -21.50 19.19
N SER A 61 4.18 -21.46 18.46
CA SER A 61 3.75 -22.58 17.62
C SER A 61 4.53 -22.70 16.32
N ALA A 62 4.95 -21.58 15.73
CA ALA A 62 5.64 -21.58 14.44
C ALA A 62 6.99 -22.31 14.50
N GLY A 63 7.69 -22.26 15.65
CA GLY A 63 9.00 -22.88 15.83
C GLY A 63 10.13 -22.27 14.97
N CYS A 64 9.82 -21.25 14.17
CA CYS A 64 10.75 -20.53 13.31
C CYS A 64 11.51 -19.42 14.05
N PHE A 65 11.06 -19.05 15.25
CA PHE A 65 11.64 -17.98 16.04
C PHE A 65 12.65 -18.56 17.03
N PRO A 66 13.87 -18.01 17.12
CA PRO A 66 14.86 -18.50 18.08
C PRO A 66 14.28 -18.41 19.51
N PRO A 67 14.56 -19.41 20.37
CA PRO A 67 14.09 -19.37 21.75
C PRO A 67 14.71 -18.18 22.49
N GLY A 68 13.87 -17.37 23.15
CA GLY A 68 14.33 -16.24 23.93
C GLY A 68 13.21 -15.55 24.71
N ARG A 69 13.55 -14.45 25.39
CA ARG A 69 12.61 -13.68 26.24
C ARG A 69 11.54 -12.98 25.38
N ASN A 70 10.37 -12.73 25.96
CA ASN A 70 9.25 -12.02 25.30
C ASN A 70 9.59 -10.63 24.74
N SER A 71 10.71 -10.02 25.17
CA SER A 71 11.23 -8.75 24.68
C SER A 71 12.16 -8.88 23.47
N GLN A 72 12.39 -10.10 22.97
CA GLN A 72 13.24 -10.34 21.81
C GLN A 72 12.58 -9.80 20.55
N THR A 73 13.37 -9.12 19.73
CA THR A 73 12.95 -8.70 18.39
C THR A 73 13.17 -9.83 17.40
N HIS A 74 12.22 -10.04 16.51
CA HIS A 74 12.30 -11.01 15.44
C HIS A 74 12.29 -10.33 14.07
N SER A 75 12.60 -11.08 13.01
CA SER A 75 12.58 -10.59 11.63
C SER A 75 11.25 -9.90 11.33
N ALA A 76 11.31 -8.64 10.88
CA ALA A 76 10.10 -7.86 10.61
C ALA A 76 9.21 -8.54 9.55
N ASP A 77 9.79 -9.16 8.52
CA ASP A 77 9.01 -9.87 7.50
C ASP A 77 8.22 -11.06 8.09
N GLU A 78 8.81 -11.81 9.01
CA GLU A 78 8.11 -12.95 9.63
C GLU A 78 7.02 -12.46 10.58
N MET A 79 7.33 -11.43 11.38
CA MET A 79 6.39 -10.81 12.32
C MET A 79 5.19 -10.19 11.62
N PHE A 80 5.41 -9.36 10.60
CA PHE A 80 4.33 -8.73 9.85
C PHE A 80 3.55 -9.72 8.96
N ALA A 81 4.18 -10.80 8.48
CA ALA A 81 3.44 -11.86 7.79
C ALA A 81 2.55 -12.65 8.75
N LEU A 82 3.04 -12.95 9.95
CA LEU A 82 2.28 -13.60 11.02
C LEU A 82 1.06 -12.77 11.42
N ALA A 83 1.22 -11.45 11.55
CA ALA A 83 0.13 -10.54 11.89
C ALA A 83 -0.88 -10.29 10.76
N TYR A 84 -0.65 -10.78 9.54
CA TYR A 84 -1.53 -10.48 8.40
C TYR A 84 -2.99 -10.91 8.64
N LEU A 85 -3.22 -12.07 9.23
CA LEU A 85 -4.56 -12.59 9.53
C LEU A 85 -5.21 -11.91 10.76
N MET A 86 -4.50 -11.01 11.42
CA MET A 86 -4.94 -10.29 12.62
C MET A 86 -5.32 -8.84 12.32
N ILE A 87 -5.18 -8.41 11.06
CA ILE A 87 -5.49 -7.06 10.64
C ILE A 87 -6.98 -6.81 10.83
N ASP A 88 -7.28 -5.77 11.59
CA ASP A 88 -8.58 -5.13 11.63
C ASP A 88 -8.52 -3.88 10.73
N GLU A 89 -9.36 -3.81 9.69
CA GLU A 89 -9.32 -2.73 8.70
C GLU A 89 -9.71 -1.36 9.27
N GLU A 90 -10.51 -1.34 10.35
CA GLU A 90 -10.98 -0.12 11.00
C GLU A 90 -9.97 0.40 12.02
N ILE A 91 -9.27 -0.52 12.71
CA ILE A 91 -8.34 -0.18 13.80
C ILE A 91 -6.89 -0.07 13.30
N THR A 92 -6.44 -0.96 12.43
CA THR A 92 -5.02 -1.08 12.06
C THR A 92 -4.61 0.03 11.10
N PRO A 93 -3.54 0.81 11.34
CA PRO A 93 -3.10 1.85 10.42
C PRO A 93 -2.70 1.31 9.05
N LYS A 94 -3.09 2.01 7.97
CA LYS A 94 -2.75 1.61 6.58
C LYS A 94 -1.27 1.26 6.35
N PRO A 95 -0.28 2.01 6.88
CA PRO A 95 1.13 1.65 6.70
C PRO A 95 1.50 0.26 7.27
N VAL A 96 0.82 -0.15 8.35
CA VAL A 96 0.98 -1.46 8.99
C VAL A 96 0.31 -2.54 8.15
N GLN A 97 -0.92 -2.31 7.68
CA GLN A 97 -1.64 -3.23 6.79
C GLN A 97 -0.81 -3.52 5.52
N GLU A 98 -0.32 -2.48 4.85
CA GLU A 98 0.52 -2.59 3.66
C GLU A 98 1.85 -3.28 3.95
N ARG A 99 2.40 -3.11 5.15
CA ARG A 99 3.63 -3.80 5.55
C ARG A 99 3.41 -5.29 5.75
N CYS A 100 2.31 -5.70 6.37
CA CYS A 100 1.90 -7.09 6.50
C CYS A 100 1.74 -7.74 5.12
N LEU A 101 1.00 -7.11 4.21
CA LEU A 101 0.81 -7.62 2.85
C LEU A 101 2.14 -7.78 2.10
N ARG A 102 3.02 -6.76 2.18
CA ARG A 102 4.37 -6.81 1.58
C ARG A 102 5.21 -7.93 2.19
N ALA A 103 5.10 -8.17 3.49
CA ALA A 103 5.82 -9.22 4.19
C ALA A 103 5.41 -10.62 3.71
N VAL A 104 4.10 -10.90 3.63
CA VAL A 104 3.57 -12.16 3.07
C VAL A 104 4.08 -12.39 1.66
N ALA A 105 4.02 -11.36 0.81
CA ALA A 105 4.50 -11.45 -0.55
C ALA A 105 6.02 -11.62 -0.68
N ALA A 106 6.79 -11.01 0.22
CA ALA A 106 8.24 -11.18 0.27
C ALA A 106 8.58 -12.63 0.64
N ILE A 107 7.92 -13.18 1.66
CA ILE A 107 8.08 -14.59 2.06
C ILE A 107 7.67 -15.53 0.93
N ALA A 108 6.55 -15.28 0.24
CA ALA A 108 6.06 -16.10 -0.86
C ALA A 108 7.06 -16.28 -2.02
N LYS A 109 8.07 -15.40 -2.13
CA LYS A 109 9.14 -15.46 -3.14
C LYS A 109 10.38 -16.23 -2.67
N ARG A 110 10.50 -16.53 -1.37
CA ARG A 110 11.67 -17.21 -0.79
C ARG A 110 11.65 -18.71 -1.07
N ASN A 111 12.81 -19.35 -0.97
CA ASN A 111 12.89 -20.81 -0.91
C ASN A 111 12.18 -21.31 0.35
N LYS A 112 11.48 -22.44 0.27
CA LYS A 112 10.65 -23.00 1.36
C LYS A 112 9.51 -22.08 1.85
N ALA A 113 9.05 -21.15 1.01
CA ALA A 113 7.94 -20.25 1.33
C ALA A 113 6.69 -20.98 1.82
N ARG A 114 6.38 -22.15 1.24
CA ARG A 114 5.19 -22.94 1.61
C ARG A 114 5.24 -23.37 3.07
N ASP A 115 6.37 -23.92 3.51
CA ASP A 115 6.54 -24.40 4.89
C ASP A 115 6.49 -23.23 5.87
N LEU A 116 7.19 -22.14 5.55
CA LEU A 116 7.24 -20.95 6.40
C LEU A 116 5.86 -20.27 6.54
N LEU A 117 5.10 -20.10 5.45
CA LEU A 117 3.75 -19.54 5.52
C LEU A 117 2.78 -20.45 6.30
N MET A 118 2.89 -21.77 6.14
CA MET A 118 2.12 -22.73 6.93
C MET A 118 2.46 -22.64 8.42
N GLN A 119 3.74 -22.48 8.77
CA GLN A 119 4.17 -22.32 10.16
C GLN A 119 3.69 -21.01 10.79
N LEU A 120 3.70 -19.91 10.03
CA LEU A 120 3.34 -18.58 10.53
C LEU A 120 1.82 -18.38 10.68
N GLY A 121 1.01 -18.91 9.75
CA GLY A 121 -0.44 -18.64 9.74
C GLY A 121 -1.30 -19.73 9.12
N GLY A 122 -0.76 -20.95 8.97
CA GLY A 122 -1.48 -22.10 8.47
C GLY A 122 -1.94 -21.97 7.01
N GLN A 123 -2.99 -22.71 6.68
CA GLN A 123 -3.50 -22.85 5.31
C GLN A 123 -3.96 -21.50 4.73
N GLN A 124 -4.61 -20.66 5.52
CA GLN A 124 -5.11 -19.36 5.08
C GLN A 124 -3.97 -18.42 4.66
N LEU A 125 -2.89 -18.36 5.44
CA LEU A 125 -1.73 -17.53 5.10
C LEU A 125 -0.98 -18.08 3.88
N LEU A 126 -0.89 -19.41 3.75
CA LEU A 126 -0.32 -20.05 2.57
C LEU A 126 -1.09 -19.68 1.30
N GLU A 127 -2.41 -19.82 1.30
CA GLU A 127 -3.25 -19.49 0.15
C GLU A 127 -3.08 -18.02 -0.25
N CYS A 128 -3.13 -17.11 0.73
CA CYS A 128 -2.85 -15.70 0.50
C CYS A 128 -1.48 -15.46 -0.15
N GLY A 129 -0.42 -16.09 0.36
CA GLY A 129 0.92 -15.97 -0.22
C GLY A 129 1.01 -16.51 -1.65
N LEU A 130 0.33 -17.62 -1.95
CA LEU A 130 0.26 -18.19 -3.30
C LEU A 130 -0.52 -17.28 -4.26
N GLU A 131 -1.63 -16.71 -3.81
CA GLU A 131 -2.39 -15.72 -4.57
C GLU A 131 -1.58 -14.47 -4.84
N LEU A 132 -0.89 -13.91 -3.84
CA LEU A 132 -0.02 -12.75 -4.03
C LEU A 132 1.13 -13.06 -4.99
N ARG A 133 1.70 -14.26 -4.94
CA ARG A 133 2.72 -14.68 -5.92
C ARG A 133 2.16 -14.75 -7.35
N ARG A 134 0.91 -15.17 -7.52
CA ARG A 134 0.20 -15.19 -8.82
C ARG A 134 -0.20 -13.78 -9.28
N ASN A 135 -0.74 -12.98 -8.37
CA ASN A 135 -1.34 -11.66 -8.61
C ASN A 135 -0.31 -10.53 -8.69
N GLN A 136 0.85 -10.62 -8.04
CA GLN A 136 1.90 -9.59 -8.12
C GLN A 136 2.57 -9.50 -9.49
N ARG A 137 2.51 -10.55 -10.31
CA ARG A 137 2.86 -10.43 -11.75
C ARG A 137 1.89 -9.51 -12.51
N GLY A 138 0.65 -9.37 -12.04
CA GLY A 138 -0.38 -8.54 -12.67
C GLY A 138 -0.55 -7.16 -12.05
N GLN A 139 -0.53 -7.01 -10.72
CA GLN A 139 -0.83 -5.75 -10.04
C GLN A 139 0.28 -4.70 -10.13
N TYR A 140 1.56 -5.09 -9.99
CA TYR A 140 2.68 -4.15 -10.21
C TYR A 140 2.74 -3.69 -11.67
N ARG A 141 2.45 -4.59 -12.61
CA ARG A 141 2.34 -4.23 -14.03
C ARG A 141 1.18 -3.27 -14.25
N LYS A 142 -0.02 -3.54 -13.71
CA LYS A 142 -1.20 -2.67 -13.84
C LYS A 142 -0.99 -1.28 -13.22
N ALA A 143 -0.41 -1.19 -12.02
CA ALA A 143 -0.14 0.09 -11.38
C ALA A 143 0.93 0.89 -12.14
N ALA A 144 2.03 0.24 -12.55
CA ALA A 144 3.07 0.90 -13.37
C ALA A 144 2.56 1.28 -14.77
N GLU A 145 1.71 0.46 -15.39
CA GLU A 145 1.09 0.73 -16.68
C GLU A 145 0.08 1.87 -16.60
N GLN A 146 -0.70 1.94 -15.52
CA GLN A 146 -1.60 3.05 -15.24
C GLN A 146 -0.83 4.35 -14.98
N GLU A 147 0.26 4.30 -14.20
CA GLU A 147 1.13 5.46 -14.00
C GLU A 147 1.78 5.91 -15.32
N ASN A 148 2.27 4.97 -16.15
CA ASN A 148 2.81 5.26 -17.46
C ASN A 148 1.77 5.85 -18.41
N THR A 149 0.51 5.40 -18.33
CA THR A 149 -0.61 5.97 -19.09
C THR A 149 -0.87 7.41 -18.67
N TYR A 150 -0.85 7.71 -17.37
CA TYR A 150 -1.01 9.07 -16.89
C TYR A 150 0.17 9.97 -17.28
N ARG A 151 1.41 9.46 -17.27
CA ARG A 151 2.58 10.18 -17.80
C ARG A 151 2.44 10.49 -19.29
N LEU A 152 2.02 9.51 -20.09
CA LEU A 152 1.79 9.72 -21.52
C LEU A 152 0.68 10.74 -21.76
N LEU A 153 -0.42 10.64 -21.02
CA LEU A 153 -1.54 11.58 -21.10
C LEU A 153 -1.07 13.00 -20.74
N PHE A 154 -0.26 13.15 -19.68
CA PHE A 154 0.33 14.43 -19.31
C PHE A 154 1.20 15.03 -20.43
N LEU A 155 2.06 14.23 -21.06
CA LEU A 155 2.91 14.68 -22.17
C LEU A 155 2.09 15.12 -23.38
N LEU A 156 1.04 14.37 -23.72
CA LEU A 156 0.10 14.73 -24.79
C LEU A 156 -0.63 16.04 -24.48
N LEU A 157 -1.12 16.22 -23.25
CA LEU A 157 -1.70 17.48 -22.79
C LEU A 157 -0.70 18.64 -22.88
N SER A 158 0.55 18.41 -22.50
CA SER A 158 1.61 19.41 -22.58
C SER A 158 1.86 19.85 -24.01
N LEU A 159 1.91 18.91 -24.96
CA LEU A 159 2.05 19.21 -26.39
C LEU A 159 0.83 19.96 -26.93
N LEU A 160 -0.37 19.51 -26.56
CA LEU A 160 -1.62 20.12 -26.99
C LEU A 160 -1.72 21.58 -26.50
N VAL A 161 -1.46 21.82 -25.21
CA VAL A 161 -1.48 23.16 -24.62
C VAL A 161 -0.44 24.08 -25.26
N LYS A 162 0.77 23.57 -25.55
CA LYS A 162 1.83 24.33 -26.24
C LYS A 162 1.43 24.75 -27.65
N ASN A 163 0.69 23.91 -28.36
CA ASN A 163 0.37 24.11 -29.78
C ASN A 163 -1.00 24.77 -30.02
N ALA A 164 -1.88 24.83 -29.01
CA ALA A 164 -3.25 25.28 -29.16
C ALA A 164 -3.49 26.78 -28.90
N ASN A 165 -2.43 27.61 -28.89
CA ASN A 165 -2.51 29.07 -28.72
C ASN A 165 -3.44 29.53 -27.58
N GLY A 166 -3.40 28.83 -26.43
CA GLY A 166 -4.19 29.18 -25.23
C GLY A 166 -5.64 28.68 -25.20
N THR A 167 -6.11 27.97 -26.22
CA THR A 167 -7.48 27.40 -26.30
C THR A 167 -7.81 26.51 -25.09
N TYR A 168 -6.82 25.74 -24.62
CA TYR A 168 -6.96 24.81 -23.51
C TYR A 168 -6.42 25.35 -22.16
N GLY A 169 -6.06 26.64 -22.09
CA GLY A 169 -5.46 27.23 -20.90
C GLY A 169 -3.96 26.94 -20.78
N THR A 170 -3.46 26.84 -19.54
CA THR A 170 -2.07 26.47 -19.24
C THR A 170 -2.03 25.11 -18.52
N LEU A 171 -0.85 24.51 -18.34
CA LEU A 171 -0.73 23.27 -17.56
C LEU A 171 -1.12 23.48 -16.08
N ASP A 172 -0.85 24.66 -15.53
CA ASP A 172 -1.21 25.00 -14.14
C ASP A 172 -2.70 25.33 -13.99
N SER A 173 -3.34 25.78 -15.07
CA SER A 173 -4.76 26.13 -15.11
C SER A 173 -5.42 25.66 -16.42
N PRO A 174 -5.62 24.34 -16.58
CA PRO A 174 -6.18 23.80 -17.80
C PRO A 174 -7.69 24.02 -17.84
N ARG A 175 -8.20 24.41 -19.01
CA ARG A 175 -9.63 24.59 -19.27
C ARG A 175 -10.27 23.23 -19.56
N LEU A 176 -10.51 22.45 -18.51
CA LEU A 176 -11.06 21.08 -18.58
C LEU A 176 -12.39 20.98 -19.33
N SER A 177 -13.20 22.05 -19.36
CA SER A 177 -14.44 22.12 -20.14
C SER A 177 -14.20 22.06 -21.65
N ASN A 178 -13.21 22.82 -22.13
CA ASN A 178 -12.87 22.87 -23.56
C ASN A 178 -12.27 21.53 -23.99
N LEU A 179 -11.35 21.00 -23.19
CA LEU A 179 -10.75 19.69 -23.42
C LEU A 179 -11.80 18.58 -23.51
N TYR A 180 -12.77 18.55 -22.57
CA TYR A 180 -13.80 17.53 -22.56
C TYR A 180 -14.73 17.62 -23.77
N ARG A 181 -15.19 18.82 -24.12
CA ARG A 181 -16.04 19.02 -25.29
C ARG A 181 -15.34 18.53 -26.56
N ASP A 182 -14.10 18.97 -26.78
CA ASP A 182 -13.38 18.66 -28.00
C ASP A 182 -12.97 17.17 -28.05
N LEU A 183 -12.73 16.52 -26.90
CA LEU A 183 -12.56 15.07 -26.80
C LEU A 183 -13.86 14.29 -27.12
N GLN A 184 -15.02 14.82 -26.75
CA GLN A 184 -16.30 14.18 -27.11
C GLN A 184 -16.56 14.29 -28.62
N THR A 185 -16.35 15.47 -29.20
CA THR A 185 -16.47 15.66 -30.65
C THR A 185 -15.51 14.73 -31.40
N LEU A 186 -14.25 14.65 -30.96
CA LEU A 186 -13.28 13.73 -31.56
C LEU A 186 -13.69 12.25 -31.40
N ALA A 187 -14.24 11.87 -30.25
CA ALA A 187 -14.71 10.51 -30.04
C ALA A 187 -15.89 10.17 -30.96
N GLU A 188 -16.80 11.12 -31.19
CA GLU A 188 -17.93 10.99 -32.11
C GLU A 188 -17.44 10.88 -33.56
N ASP A 189 -16.53 11.76 -33.98
CA ASP A 189 -15.98 11.79 -35.34
C ASP A 189 -15.21 10.50 -35.68
N GLU A 190 -14.50 9.92 -34.71
CA GLU A 190 -13.75 8.67 -34.85
C GLU A 190 -14.60 7.41 -34.55
N GLY A 191 -15.88 7.58 -34.21
CA GLY A 191 -16.82 6.46 -33.98
C GLY A 191 -16.59 5.67 -32.69
N PHE A 192 -15.97 6.26 -31.66
CA PHE A 192 -15.81 5.63 -30.35
C PHE A 192 -17.11 5.60 -29.54
N SER A 193 -17.31 4.50 -28.79
CA SER A 193 -18.40 4.38 -27.82
C SER A 193 -18.24 5.43 -26.70
N SER A 194 -19.37 5.93 -26.19
CA SER A 194 -19.41 6.85 -25.05
C SER A 194 -19.11 6.16 -23.70
N GLU A 195 -19.02 4.84 -23.69
CA GLU A 195 -18.66 4.06 -22.50
C GLU A 195 -17.27 4.44 -21.99
N GLY A 196 -17.19 4.83 -20.71
CA GLY A 196 -15.93 5.29 -20.10
C GLY A 196 -15.51 6.73 -20.47
N LEU A 197 -16.29 7.44 -21.29
CA LEU A 197 -16.02 8.84 -21.70
C LEU A 197 -16.95 9.86 -21.01
N SER A 198 -17.54 9.49 -19.87
CA SER A 198 -18.34 10.43 -19.08
C SER A 198 -17.48 11.60 -18.57
N ARG A 199 -18.12 12.75 -18.35
CA ARG A 199 -17.44 13.94 -17.82
C ARG A 199 -16.64 13.65 -16.55
N ALA A 200 -17.22 12.91 -15.61
CA ALA A 200 -16.56 12.54 -14.36
C ALA A 200 -15.31 11.69 -14.62
N THR A 201 -15.40 10.70 -15.51
CA THR A 201 -14.27 9.81 -15.84
C THR A 201 -13.13 10.57 -16.50
N ILE A 202 -13.43 11.41 -17.49
CA ILE A 202 -12.42 12.21 -18.19
C ILE A 202 -11.77 13.20 -17.22
N TYR A 203 -12.56 13.91 -16.42
CA TYR A 203 -12.02 14.89 -15.48
C TYR A 203 -11.10 14.24 -14.46
N ASN A 204 -11.47 13.06 -13.94
CA ASN A 204 -10.62 12.32 -13.01
C ASN A 204 -9.31 11.89 -13.67
N LYS A 205 -9.34 11.34 -14.89
CA LYS A 205 -8.12 10.95 -15.61
C LYS A 205 -7.20 12.14 -15.91
N LEU A 206 -7.78 13.28 -16.32
CA LEU A 206 -7.02 14.51 -16.56
C LEU A 206 -6.38 15.03 -15.27
N LYS A 207 -7.12 15.09 -14.17
CA LYS A 207 -6.58 15.48 -12.85
C LYS A 207 -5.47 14.54 -12.39
N SER A 208 -5.66 13.22 -12.55
CA SER A 208 -4.64 12.22 -12.21
C SER A 208 -3.37 12.38 -13.05
N ALA A 209 -3.48 12.72 -14.33
CA ALA A 209 -2.32 13.00 -15.18
C ALA A 209 -1.60 14.29 -14.75
N LEU A 210 -2.34 15.34 -14.40
CA LEU A 210 -1.79 16.61 -13.94
C LEU A 210 -1.14 16.52 -12.54
N SER A 211 -1.53 15.54 -11.72
CA SER A 211 -0.94 15.30 -10.40
C SER A 211 0.27 14.36 -10.44
N VAL A 212 0.65 13.82 -11.60
CA VAL A 212 1.88 13.04 -11.74
C VAL A 212 3.06 13.97 -11.48
N GLN A 213 3.72 13.79 -10.33
CA GLN A 213 4.82 14.64 -9.90
C GLN A 213 5.95 14.70 -10.94
N HIS A 214 6.31 15.91 -11.35
CA HIS A 214 7.58 16.20 -11.99
C HIS A 214 8.70 16.00 -10.97
N ARG A 215 9.38 14.85 -11.00
CA ARG A 215 10.76 14.82 -10.50
C ARG A 215 11.61 15.54 -11.54
N HIS A 216 11.89 16.82 -11.29
CA HIS A 216 13.10 17.42 -11.83
C HIS A 216 14.26 16.52 -11.37
N ALA A 217 14.99 15.97 -12.35
CA ALA A 217 16.26 15.36 -12.09
C ALA A 217 17.22 16.50 -11.79
N ASP A 218 17.47 16.74 -10.50
CA ASP A 218 18.69 17.37 -10.02
C ASP A 218 19.69 16.27 -9.65
#